data_AF-A0A4U5U198-F1
#
_entry.id   AF-A0A4U5U198-F1
#
_cell.length_a   1.000
_cell.length_b   1.000
_cell.length_c   1.000
_cell.angle_alpha   90.00
_cell.angle_beta   90.00
_cell.angle_gamma   90.00
#
_symmetry.space_group_name_H-M   'P 1'
#
loop_
_entity.id
_entity.type
_entity.pdbx_description
1 polymer ?
#
loop_
_entity_poly.entity_id
_entity_poly.type
_entity_poly.pdbx_seq_one_letter_code
_entity_poly.pdbx_strand_id
1 'polypeptide(L)'
;MLLYPVDNVFQNPPGDSDKVLAILPDSSGGAVSSKPRGGFSISQVLNGGEGPHRHQQPFPGSTAHDAVLVLDPSPGENFGHPVVLFYVDVNVTKKRCSHLDGIYLGEECLTLALKGRCQNQLKRRQAGPERLMGNGHSRLAGGALRSSTITTSSSSRLVERAAGGLCEVHFLPLVVGVGDSNRTQRLRCVDHAEFARCPQPLPMGSPSLPVSSCELNKNTRRCHQQPLATHLSCRLYQTCDHAVLISGGWQQQMTFQRHVQNLQKFYRMLQNNGFHKDHIKTFFASSGHLPEDVEGVYSATEKAVIRNHVSYICRKQHCADTLVLYLNSPTRNDGTMLLWDANLNGIADLKERYSVNELLADLAGCKATRVLLFVDQSYSGVLSKRLRGSQKHVNVVLIQNQTRQTHNHQRMTPDWEDSSWSYISSATCLLDHLGKGSGMSRLLEPWAGLLNVTLAGAPCNATPPLTDGEMRREYQGCQNLPTALWHQKHRRSN
;
A
#
# COMPACT_ATOMS: atom_id res chain seq x y z
N MET A 1 -13.62 -1.40 -14.84
CA MET A 1 -13.68 -0.19 -14.00
C MET A 1 -14.71 -0.43 -12.90
N LEU A 2 -14.43 -0.08 -11.64
CA LEU A 2 -15.41 -0.13 -10.55
C LEU A 2 -15.98 1.27 -10.29
N LEU A 3 -17.23 1.30 -9.85
CA LEU A 3 -17.98 2.52 -9.54
C LEU A 3 -18.24 2.59 -8.04
N TYR A 4 -17.84 3.71 -7.43
CA TYR A 4 -18.09 3.98 -6.03
C TYR A 4 -18.85 5.30 -5.85
N PRO A 5 -20.19 5.26 -5.72
CA PRO A 5 -20.97 6.43 -5.33
C PRO A 5 -21.11 6.55 -3.80
N VAL A 6 -21.54 7.72 -3.35
CA VAL A 6 -22.08 7.93 -1.99
C VAL A 6 -23.45 7.24 -1.87
N ASP A 7 -23.75 6.69 -0.69
CA ASP A 7 -25.08 6.17 -0.37
C ASP A 7 -26.18 7.21 -0.70
N ASN A 8 -27.24 6.79 -1.42
CA ASN A 8 -28.39 7.59 -1.83
C ASN A 8 -28.19 8.67 -2.92
N VAL A 9 -27.11 8.64 -3.71
CA VAL A 9 -26.92 9.57 -4.87
C VAL A 9 -28.12 9.63 -5.84
N PHE A 10 -28.96 8.59 -5.86
CA PHE A 10 -30.13 8.51 -6.75
C PHE A 10 -31.49 8.65 -6.04
N GLN A 11 -31.55 9.03 -4.76
CA GLN A 11 -32.82 9.15 -4.02
C GLN A 11 -32.95 10.51 -3.32
N ASN A 12 -33.77 11.37 -3.93
CA ASN A 12 -34.18 12.73 -3.53
C ASN A 12 -33.06 13.80 -3.51
N PRO A 13 -33.37 15.07 -3.84
CA PRO A 13 -32.39 16.14 -3.78
C PRO A 13 -31.95 16.35 -2.32
N PRO A 14 -30.64 16.26 -2.02
CA PRO A 14 -30.13 16.39 -0.66
C PRO A 14 -30.41 17.79 -0.09
N GLY A 15 -30.80 17.85 1.19
CA GLY A 15 -30.84 19.11 1.93
C GLY A 15 -29.42 19.59 2.28
N ASP A 16 -29.28 20.84 2.74
CA ASP A 16 -27.97 21.41 3.11
C ASP A 16 -27.26 20.62 4.25
N SER A 17 -28.02 19.77 4.97
CA SER A 17 -27.56 18.82 5.99
C SER A 17 -26.99 17.49 5.45
N ASP A 18 -27.16 17.19 4.16
CA ASP A 18 -26.78 15.90 3.57
C ASP A 18 -25.45 15.93 2.83
N LYS A 19 -24.81 17.11 2.77
CA LYS A 19 -23.51 17.29 2.14
C LYS A 19 -22.44 16.39 2.75
N VAL A 20 -21.45 16.07 1.92
CA VAL A 20 -20.36 15.17 2.24
C VAL A 20 -19.00 15.84 2.06
N LEU A 21 -18.02 15.29 2.78
CA LEU A 21 -16.61 15.67 2.72
C LEU A 21 -15.78 14.46 2.34
N ALA A 22 -14.89 14.61 1.35
CA ALA A 22 -13.91 13.59 0.99
C ALA A 22 -12.57 13.87 1.69
N ILE A 23 -12.07 12.89 2.45
CA ILE A 23 -10.79 12.92 3.16
C ILE A 23 -9.85 11.93 2.48
N LEU A 24 -8.73 12.42 1.95
CA LEU A 24 -7.73 11.59 1.27
C LEU A 24 -6.63 11.12 2.23
N PRO A 25 -6.14 9.86 2.10
CA PRO A 25 -5.07 9.31 2.96
C PRO A 25 -3.75 10.10 2.92
N ASP A 26 -3.50 10.77 1.79
CA ASP A 26 -2.30 11.56 1.53
C ASP A 26 -2.45 13.04 1.87
N SER A 27 -3.57 13.43 2.49
CA SER A 27 -3.75 14.79 2.98
C SER A 27 -2.75 15.02 4.11
N SER A 28 -1.95 16.08 4.02
CA SER A 28 -1.09 16.47 5.13
C SER A 28 -1.96 16.89 6.30
N GLY A 29 -2.06 16.04 7.32
CA GLY A 29 -2.52 16.46 8.64
C GLY A 29 -1.68 17.66 9.07
N GLY A 30 -2.31 18.82 9.25
CA GLY A 30 -1.63 20.03 9.69
C GLY A 30 -1.15 19.86 11.14
N ALA A 31 0.03 19.28 11.32
CA ALA A 31 0.75 19.28 12.57
C ALA A 31 2.12 19.95 12.34
N VAL A 32 2.13 21.28 12.32
CA VAL A 32 3.32 22.06 12.67
C VAL A 32 2.91 23.06 13.74
N SER A 33 2.96 22.60 14.98
CA SER A 33 3.23 23.48 16.12
C SER A 33 4.62 24.07 15.90
N SER A 34 4.68 25.24 15.29
CA SER A 34 5.83 26.14 15.39
C SER A 34 5.36 27.40 16.09
N LYS A 35 5.50 27.42 17.42
CA LYS A 35 5.51 28.67 18.19
C LYS A 35 6.56 29.60 17.55
N PRO A 36 6.23 30.83 17.15
CA PRO A 36 7.26 31.82 16.91
C PRO A 36 7.82 32.25 18.26
N ARG A 37 9.10 31.98 18.50
CA ARG A 37 9.87 32.56 19.60
C ARG A 37 10.13 34.04 19.28
N GLY A 38 9.82 34.91 20.26
CA GLY A 38 10.63 36.09 20.56
C GLY A 38 10.07 37.44 20.09
N GLY A 39 9.45 38.16 21.02
CA GLY A 39 9.15 39.59 20.93
C GLY A 39 8.54 40.06 22.24
N PHE A 40 9.37 40.62 23.13
CA PHE A 40 8.99 41.12 24.45
C PHE A 40 7.90 42.21 24.38
N SER A 41 6.89 42.11 25.25
CA SER A 41 6.37 43.30 25.94
C SER A 41 5.66 42.91 27.24
N ILE A 42 5.99 43.65 28.29
CA ILE A 42 5.49 43.55 29.67
C ILE A 42 4.16 44.31 29.74
N SER A 43 3.13 43.71 30.35
CA SER A 43 2.25 44.34 31.38
C SER A 43 0.86 43.70 31.48
N GLN A 44 0.43 43.55 32.73
CA GLN A 44 -0.95 43.57 33.25
C GLN A 44 -1.80 42.29 33.20
N VAL A 45 -1.77 41.62 34.36
CA VAL A 45 -2.83 40.81 34.96
C VAL A 45 -4.05 41.70 35.23
N LEU A 46 -5.26 41.26 34.85
CA LEU A 46 -6.51 41.28 35.64
C LEU A 46 -7.71 40.73 34.84
N ASN A 47 -8.43 39.80 35.49
CA ASN A 47 -9.86 39.47 35.42
C ASN A 47 -10.52 38.89 34.14
N GLY A 48 -10.94 37.63 34.28
CA GLY A 48 -12.36 37.25 34.38
C GLY A 48 -13.29 37.59 33.22
N GLY A 49 -13.58 36.59 32.39
CA GLY A 49 -14.70 36.61 31.44
C GLY A 49 -14.78 35.30 30.66
N GLU A 50 -15.80 34.49 30.92
CA GLU A 50 -16.18 33.34 30.11
C GLU A 50 -16.39 33.79 28.65
N GLY A 51 -15.70 33.13 27.72
CA GLY A 51 -15.81 33.35 26.28
C GLY A 51 -15.86 32.01 25.54
N PRO A 52 -16.66 31.90 24.46
CA PRO A 52 -17.21 30.64 23.99
C PRO A 52 -16.18 29.78 23.26
N HIS A 53 -16.43 28.47 23.30
CA HIS A 53 -15.71 27.40 22.63
C HIS A 53 -15.24 27.81 21.22
N ARG A 54 -13.91 27.87 21.05
CA ARG A 54 -13.28 27.89 19.72
C ARG A 54 -13.69 26.63 18.98
N HIS A 55 -14.59 26.77 18.02
CA HIS A 55 -14.80 25.77 16.98
C HIS A 55 -13.46 25.44 16.34
N GLN A 56 -13.11 24.15 16.38
CA GLN A 56 -12.03 23.60 15.58
C GLN A 56 -12.30 23.97 14.12
N GLN A 57 -11.43 24.79 13.53
CA GLN A 57 -11.52 25.14 12.12
C GLN A 57 -11.40 23.86 11.26
N PRO A 58 -12.25 23.68 10.23
CA PRO A 58 -12.15 22.55 9.32
C PRO A 58 -10.83 22.61 8.54
N PHE A 59 -10.33 21.42 8.22
CA PHE A 59 -9.15 21.20 7.40
C PHE A 59 -9.11 22.12 6.17
N PRO A 60 -7.97 22.76 5.85
CA PRO A 60 -7.84 23.62 4.69
C PRO A 60 -7.80 22.75 3.42
N GLY A 61 -8.98 22.45 2.87
CA GLY A 61 -9.11 21.74 1.58
C GLY A 61 -10.40 20.96 1.35
N SER A 62 -11.31 20.83 2.33
CA SER A 62 -12.55 20.07 2.15
C SER A 62 -13.74 21.01 2.02
N THR A 63 -14.07 21.37 0.78
CA THR A 63 -15.37 21.96 0.46
C THR A 63 -16.44 20.87 0.56
N ALA A 64 -17.58 21.21 1.16
CA ALA A 64 -18.71 20.32 1.24
C ALA A 64 -19.37 20.19 -0.15
N HIS A 65 -19.66 18.96 -0.56
CA HIS A 65 -20.26 18.63 -1.86
C HIS A 65 -21.54 17.82 -1.65
N ASP A 66 -22.44 17.81 -2.64
CA ASP A 66 -23.69 17.04 -2.52
C ASP A 66 -23.44 15.54 -2.67
N ALA A 67 -22.49 15.15 -3.53
CA ALA A 67 -22.04 13.77 -3.65
C ALA A 67 -20.58 13.64 -4.13
N VAL A 68 -20.05 12.43 -3.97
CA VAL A 68 -18.71 12.03 -4.42
C VAL A 68 -18.84 10.76 -5.26
N LEU A 69 -18.12 10.72 -6.38
CA LEU A 69 -18.06 9.57 -7.27
C LEU A 69 -16.61 9.17 -7.50
N VAL A 70 -16.27 7.89 -7.34
CA VAL A 70 -14.93 7.38 -7.64
C VAL A 70 -15.00 6.29 -8.70
N LEU A 71 -14.12 6.41 -9.69
CA LEU A 71 -13.90 5.40 -10.72
C LEU A 71 -12.52 4.78 -10.52
N ASP A 72 -12.50 3.46 -10.34
CA ASP A 72 -11.27 2.67 -10.33
C ASP A 72 -11.10 2.01 -11.72
N PRO A 73 -10.14 2.46 -12.55
CA PRO A 73 -9.90 1.90 -13.87
C PRO A 73 -9.25 0.51 -13.83
N SER A 74 -8.56 0.17 -12.74
CA SER A 74 -7.72 -1.03 -12.59
C SER A 74 -8.14 -1.90 -11.40
N PRO A 75 -9.40 -2.37 -11.36
CA PRO A 75 -9.93 -3.05 -10.18
C PRO A 75 -9.28 -4.41 -9.88
N GLY A 76 -8.54 -4.98 -10.83
CA GLY A 76 -7.72 -6.18 -10.61
C GLY A 76 -6.43 -5.92 -9.84
N GLU A 77 -6.01 -4.66 -9.71
CA GLU A 77 -4.77 -4.27 -9.03
C GLU A 77 -4.99 -3.93 -7.55
N ASN A 78 -3.91 -4.02 -6.77
CA ASN A 78 -3.92 -3.48 -5.42
C ASN A 78 -3.93 -1.95 -5.47
N PHE A 79 -4.64 -1.31 -4.54
CA PHE A 79 -4.67 0.15 -4.46
C PHE A 79 -3.28 0.75 -4.23
N GLY A 80 -3.13 2.02 -4.60
CA GLY A 80 -1.83 2.58 -4.95
C GLY A 80 -1.66 2.72 -6.47
N HIS A 81 -2.75 2.84 -7.21
CA HIS A 81 -2.78 3.18 -8.63
C HIS A 81 -3.78 4.32 -8.83
N PRO A 82 -3.71 5.10 -9.92
CA PRO A 82 -4.58 6.26 -10.12
C PRO A 82 -6.06 5.88 -10.18
N VAL A 83 -6.88 6.53 -9.35
CA VAL A 83 -8.34 6.51 -9.41
C VAL A 83 -8.86 7.89 -9.79
N VAL A 84 -10.02 7.94 -10.43
CA VAL A 84 -10.64 9.19 -10.86
C VAL A 84 -11.74 9.56 -9.88
N LEU A 85 -11.56 10.68 -9.17
CA LEU A 85 -12.49 11.18 -8.17
C LEU A 85 -13.24 12.38 -8.75
N PHE A 86 -14.57 12.39 -8.63
CA PHE A 86 -15.42 13.51 -9.00
C PHE A 86 -16.24 14.00 -7.81
N TYR A 87 -16.42 15.30 -7.74
CA TYR A 87 -17.42 15.95 -6.91
C TYR A 87 -18.66 16.22 -7.75
N VAL A 88 -19.83 15.97 -7.17
CA VAL A 88 -21.13 16.24 -7.77
C VAL A 88 -21.82 17.28 -6.91
N ASP A 89 -22.18 18.41 -7.52
CA ASP A 89 -22.94 19.47 -6.89
C ASP A 89 -24.25 19.68 -7.67
N VAL A 90 -25.40 19.62 -6.99
CA VAL A 90 -26.74 19.81 -7.56
C VAL A 90 -27.13 21.29 -7.53
N ASN A 91 -28.12 21.68 -8.34
CA ASN A 91 -28.61 23.06 -8.44
C ASN A 91 -27.52 24.10 -8.81
N VAL A 92 -26.48 23.68 -9.54
CA VAL A 92 -25.41 24.55 -10.01
C VAL A 92 -25.73 25.05 -11.41
N THR A 93 -25.62 26.36 -11.66
CA THR A 93 -25.85 26.90 -13.01
C THR A 93 -24.75 26.47 -13.99
N LYS A 94 -25.10 26.30 -15.26
CA LYS A 94 -24.14 26.01 -16.34
C LYS A 94 -22.91 26.92 -16.30
N LYS A 95 -23.10 28.22 -16.08
CA LYS A 95 -22.03 29.22 -15.99
C LYS A 95 -21.08 28.93 -14.81
N ARG A 96 -21.63 28.65 -13.62
CA ARG A 96 -20.83 28.32 -12.44
C ARG A 96 -20.09 27.01 -12.61
N CYS A 97 -20.72 26.00 -13.21
CA CYS A 97 -20.08 24.73 -13.51
C CYS A 97 -18.90 24.88 -14.47
N SER A 98 -19.06 25.67 -15.54
CA SER A 98 -17.97 25.97 -16.48
C SER A 98 -16.81 26.74 -15.84
N HIS A 99 -17.08 27.59 -14.84
CA HIS A 99 -16.01 28.28 -14.09
C HIS A 99 -15.18 27.34 -13.21
N LEU A 100 -15.72 26.19 -12.84
CA LEU A 100 -15.02 25.14 -12.08
C LEU A 100 -14.35 24.10 -13.01
N ASP A 101 -14.31 24.37 -14.32
CA ASP A 101 -13.89 23.39 -15.35
C ASP A 101 -14.68 22.07 -15.27
N GLY A 102 -15.93 22.13 -14.78
CA GLY A 102 -16.82 20.98 -14.59
C GLY A 102 -17.66 20.63 -15.82
N ILE A 103 -18.18 19.41 -15.83
CA ILE A 103 -19.10 18.88 -16.84
C ILE A 103 -20.52 19.09 -16.35
N TYR A 104 -21.30 19.89 -17.09
CA TYR A 104 -22.68 20.20 -16.74
C TYR A 104 -23.65 19.18 -17.33
N LEU A 105 -24.49 18.58 -16.47
CA LEU A 105 -25.41 17.48 -16.82
C LEU A 105 -26.90 17.89 -16.78
N GLY A 106 -27.20 19.18 -16.71
CA GLY A 106 -28.58 19.72 -16.75
C GLY A 106 -28.98 20.40 -15.45
N GLU A 107 -28.93 19.70 -14.32
CA GLU A 107 -29.12 20.28 -12.98
C GLU A 107 -27.94 20.00 -12.05
N GLU A 108 -26.98 19.21 -12.52
CA GLU A 108 -25.83 18.74 -11.78
C GLU A 108 -24.54 19.24 -12.44
N CYS A 109 -23.52 19.50 -11.62
CA CYS A 109 -22.17 19.79 -12.07
C CYS A 109 -21.21 18.72 -11.56
N LEU A 110 -20.59 18.01 -12.50
CA LEU A 110 -19.55 17.02 -12.23
C LEU A 110 -18.17 17.68 -12.34
N THR A 111 -17.46 17.82 -11.23
CA THR A 111 -16.12 18.45 -11.20
C THR A 111 -15.06 17.41 -10.87
N LEU A 112 -13.98 17.35 -11.65
CA LEU A 112 -12.86 16.47 -11.38
C LEU A 112 -12.12 16.95 -10.11
N ALA A 113 -11.97 16.06 -9.13
CA ALA A 113 -11.23 16.36 -7.91
C ALA A 113 -9.72 16.33 -8.19
N LEU A 114 -9.08 17.48 -8.04
CA LEU A 114 -7.63 17.62 -8.19
C LEU A 114 -7.00 17.93 -6.83
N LYS A 115 -5.94 17.23 -6.46
CA LYS A 115 -5.24 17.54 -5.21
C LYS A 115 -4.50 18.89 -5.33
N GLY A 116 -4.82 19.84 -4.45
CA GLY A 116 -4.33 21.23 -4.58
C GLY A 116 -2.83 21.45 -4.31
N ARG A 117 -2.13 20.51 -3.66
CA ARG A 117 -0.68 20.58 -3.37
C ARG A 117 -0.01 19.22 -3.54
N CYS A 118 0.88 19.09 -4.54
CA CYS A 118 1.78 17.96 -4.67
C CYS A 118 3.20 18.33 -4.21
N GLN A 119 3.81 17.47 -3.39
CA GLN A 119 5.27 17.44 -3.32
C GLN A 119 5.78 17.07 -4.72
N ASN A 120 6.61 17.94 -5.31
CA ASN A 120 7.16 17.84 -6.68
C ASN A 120 6.36 18.49 -7.81
N GLN A 121 5.60 19.56 -7.56
CA GLN A 121 5.44 20.54 -8.63
C GLN A 121 6.82 21.17 -8.89
N LEU A 122 7.52 20.67 -9.91
CA LEU A 122 8.45 21.50 -10.66
C LEU A 122 7.65 22.73 -11.06
N LYS A 123 7.86 23.87 -10.38
CA LYS A 123 7.29 25.15 -10.78
C LYS A 123 7.59 25.28 -12.26
N ARG A 124 6.57 25.13 -13.11
CA ARG A 124 6.68 25.45 -14.53
C ARG A 124 7.18 26.89 -14.51
N ARG A 125 8.41 27.13 -14.97
CA ARG A 125 8.87 28.50 -15.23
C ARG A 125 7.78 29.09 -16.10
N GLN A 126 7.01 30.01 -15.54
CA GLN A 126 6.22 30.92 -16.35
C GLN A 126 7.26 31.58 -17.24
N ALA A 127 7.29 31.22 -18.52
CA ALA A 127 7.95 32.05 -19.51
C ALA A 127 7.25 33.40 -19.38
N GLY A 128 7.98 34.39 -18.86
CA GLY A 128 7.48 35.74 -18.72
C GLY A 128 7.09 36.29 -20.08
N PRO A 129 6.29 37.36 -20.14
CA PRO A 129 5.87 37.95 -21.39
C PRO A 129 7.10 38.53 -22.08
N GLU A 130 7.62 37.84 -23.10
CA GLU A 130 8.61 38.40 -24.01
C GLU A 130 7.95 39.57 -24.74
N ARG A 131 8.49 40.75 -24.49
CA ARG A 131 8.12 42.01 -25.11
C ARG A 131 8.30 41.89 -26.62
N LEU A 132 7.21 42.04 -27.35
CA LEU A 132 7.21 42.18 -28.80
C LEU A 132 7.77 43.57 -29.16
N MET A 133 8.98 43.62 -29.73
CA MET A 133 9.48 44.74 -30.53
C MET A 133 10.22 44.16 -31.75
N GLY A 134 9.52 44.17 -32.88
CA GLY A 134 10.02 44.68 -34.16
C GLY A 134 11.17 43.98 -34.90
N ASN A 135 10.77 43.36 -36.01
CA ASN A 135 11.42 43.35 -37.34
C ASN A 135 12.61 42.42 -37.62
N GLY A 136 12.47 41.65 -38.72
CA GLY A 136 13.60 41.18 -39.51
C GLY A 136 13.41 39.83 -40.20
N HIS A 137 13.01 39.86 -41.46
CA HIS A 137 12.94 38.79 -42.45
C HIS A 137 13.93 37.60 -42.31
N SER A 138 13.43 36.36 -42.44
CA SER A 138 13.86 35.43 -43.51
C SER A 138 12.96 34.19 -43.61
N ARG A 139 12.74 33.78 -44.86
CA ARG A 139 11.81 32.75 -45.34
C ARG A 139 12.47 31.36 -45.33
N LEU A 140 11.59 30.36 -45.54
CA LEU A 140 11.79 28.98 -46.05
C LEU A 140 11.82 27.91 -44.94
N ALA A 141 11.04 26.83 -44.94
CA ALA A 141 10.01 26.32 -45.84
C ALA A 141 9.28 25.16 -45.12
N GLY A 142 8.04 24.85 -45.54
CA GLY A 142 7.47 23.50 -45.36
C GLY A 142 6.11 23.37 -44.69
N GLY A 143 5.03 23.61 -45.45
CA GLY A 143 3.91 22.65 -45.49
C GLY A 143 2.84 22.71 -44.40
N ALA A 144 1.98 23.72 -44.45
CA ALA A 144 0.65 23.63 -43.88
C ALA A 144 -0.26 22.80 -44.79
N LEU A 145 -0.78 21.67 -44.30
CA LEU A 145 -2.04 21.11 -44.79
C LEU A 145 -3.12 21.33 -43.73
N ARG A 146 -4.11 22.11 -44.15
CA ARG A 146 -5.35 22.44 -43.46
C ARG A 146 -6.09 21.17 -43.04
N SER A 147 -6.59 21.16 -41.81
CA SER A 147 -7.84 20.45 -41.51
C SER A 147 -8.70 21.33 -40.62
N SER A 148 -9.54 22.12 -41.28
CA SER A 148 -10.73 22.70 -40.72
C SER A 148 -11.83 21.65 -40.76
N THR A 149 -12.08 21.00 -39.63
CA THR A 149 -13.34 20.34 -39.34
C THR A 149 -13.72 20.66 -37.91
N ILE A 150 -14.68 21.56 -37.78
CA ILE A 150 -15.42 21.86 -36.56
C ILE A 150 -16.40 20.70 -36.37
N THR A 151 -16.10 19.76 -35.47
CA THR A 151 -17.08 18.86 -34.84
C THR A 151 -16.49 18.24 -33.57
N THR A 152 -17.08 18.60 -32.43
CA THR A 152 -17.25 17.77 -31.21
C THR A 152 -16.07 16.88 -30.75
N SER A 153 -15.15 17.43 -29.95
CA SER A 153 -14.20 16.61 -29.15
C SER A 153 -13.48 17.40 -28.05
N SER A 154 -14.22 18.18 -27.25
CA SER A 154 -13.64 18.88 -26.08
C SER A 154 -13.35 17.96 -24.89
N SER A 155 -14.02 16.79 -24.81
CA SER A 155 -13.92 15.90 -23.65
C SER A 155 -12.66 15.02 -23.64
N SER A 156 -12.07 14.67 -24.79
CA SER A 156 -10.87 13.83 -24.84
C SER A 156 -9.61 14.60 -24.42
N ARG A 157 -9.53 15.89 -24.74
CA ARG A 157 -8.36 16.75 -24.42
C ARG A 157 -8.25 17.09 -22.93
N LEU A 158 -9.32 16.98 -22.14
CA LEU A 158 -9.31 17.21 -20.69
C LEU A 158 -8.70 16.02 -19.95
N VAL A 159 -9.06 14.79 -20.34
CA VAL A 159 -8.50 13.55 -19.78
C VAL A 159 -7.02 13.41 -20.15
N GLU A 160 -6.65 13.77 -21.38
CA GLU A 160 -5.27 13.71 -21.87
C GLU A 160 -4.38 14.83 -21.27
N ARG A 161 -4.94 16.00 -20.95
CA ARG A 161 -4.24 17.05 -20.17
C ARG A 161 -4.12 16.73 -18.69
N ALA A 162 -5.01 15.91 -18.13
CA ALA A 162 -4.93 15.50 -16.73
C ALA A 162 -3.79 14.52 -16.44
N ALA A 163 -3.41 13.71 -17.43
CA ALA A 163 -2.29 12.76 -17.36
C ALA A 163 -0.89 13.44 -17.35
N GLY A 164 -0.81 14.75 -17.60
CA GLY A 164 0.45 15.46 -17.86
C GLY A 164 1.04 16.28 -16.70
N GLY A 165 0.54 16.15 -15.47
CA GLY A 165 1.10 16.86 -14.31
C GLY A 165 0.11 17.34 -13.24
N LEU A 166 -1.11 16.79 -13.19
CA LEU A 166 -2.07 17.05 -12.11
C LEU A 166 -1.87 16.07 -10.96
N CYS A 167 -2.25 16.49 -9.76
CA CYS A 167 -2.10 15.68 -8.55
C CYS A 167 -3.12 14.53 -8.54
N GLU A 168 -2.69 13.37 -9.02
CA GLU A 168 -3.46 12.14 -9.03
C GLU A 168 -3.87 11.70 -7.61
N VAL A 169 -5.02 11.02 -7.54
CA VAL A 169 -5.52 10.35 -6.35
C VAL A 169 -5.25 8.85 -6.52
N HIS A 170 -4.63 8.21 -5.53
CA HIS A 170 -4.22 6.79 -5.62
C HIS A 170 -5.04 5.84 -4.73
N PHE A 171 -5.98 6.38 -3.96
CA PHE A 171 -6.73 5.66 -2.95
C PHE A 171 -8.17 6.16 -2.87
N LEU A 172 -9.07 5.28 -2.42
CA LEU A 172 -10.44 5.67 -2.10
C LEU A 172 -10.45 6.63 -0.91
N PRO A 173 -11.13 7.79 -1.00
CA PRO A 173 -11.28 8.70 0.12
C PRO A 173 -12.20 8.10 1.19
N LEU A 174 -12.00 8.55 2.44
CA LEU A 174 -13.03 8.47 3.46
C LEU A 174 -14.06 9.57 3.18
N VAL A 175 -15.30 9.20 2.87
CA VAL A 175 -16.40 10.13 2.59
C VAL A 175 -17.38 10.13 3.75
N VAL A 176 -17.51 11.27 4.42
CA VAL A 176 -18.32 11.43 5.63
C VAL A 176 -19.35 12.53 5.43
N GLY A 177 -20.48 12.43 6.14
CA GLY A 177 -21.44 13.53 6.20
C GLY A 177 -20.86 14.74 6.94
N VAL A 178 -21.22 15.94 6.51
CA VAL A 178 -20.86 17.16 7.24
C VAL A 178 -21.47 17.10 8.64
N GLY A 179 -20.63 17.17 9.67
CA GLY A 179 -21.06 17.06 11.07
C GLY A 179 -21.15 15.63 11.63
N ASP A 180 -20.85 14.60 10.83
CA ASP A 180 -20.78 13.22 11.34
C ASP A 180 -19.51 13.02 12.19
N SER A 181 -19.67 13.04 13.52
CA SER A 181 -18.59 12.80 14.47
C SER A 181 -18.06 11.36 14.44
N ASN A 182 -18.89 10.40 14.02
CA ASN A 182 -18.53 8.98 13.98
C ASN A 182 -17.73 8.61 12.72
N ARG A 183 -17.61 9.55 11.77
CA ARG A 183 -16.87 9.39 10.51
C ARG A 183 -17.30 8.14 9.75
N THR A 184 -18.61 7.92 9.67
CA THR A 184 -19.17 6.76 8.99
C THR A 184 -18.92 6.88 7.50
N GLN A 185 -18.24 5.89 6.94
CA GLN A 185 -17.91 5.87 5.52
C GLN A 185 -19.18 5.68 4.67
N ARG A 186 -19.47 6.64 3.80
CA ARG A 186 -20.63 6.66 2.90
C ARG A 186 -20.34 6.20 1.47
N LEU A 187 -19.06 6.11 1.09
CA LEU A 187 -18.66 5.62 -0.22
C LEU A 187 -18.86 4.10 -0.29
N ARG A 188 -19.53 3.54 -1.31
CA ARG A 188 -19.68 2.08 -1.47
C ARG A 188 -19.49 1.66 -2.92
N CYS A 189 -19.03 0.44 -3.15
CA CYS A 189 -19.01 -0.13 -4.51
C CYS A 189 -20.44 -0.52 -4.92
N VAL A 190 -20.85 -0.17 -6.14
CA VAL A 190 -22.16 -0.55 -6.70
C VAL A 190 -22.00 -1.36 -7.99
N ASP A 191 -22.73 -2.47 -8.07
CA ASP A 191 -22.82 -3.27 -9.30
C ASP A 191 -23.67 -2.54 -10.35
N HIS A 192 -23.11 -2.33 -11.54
CA HIS A 192 -23.80 -1.70 -12.66
C HIS A 192 -23.38 -2.38 -13.97
N ALA A 193 -24.30 -2.48 -14.94
CA ALA A 193 -24.11 -3.29 -16.16
C ALA A 193 -22.89 -2.87 -17.01
N GLU A 194 -22.53 -1.58 -16.96
CA GLU A 194 -21.41 -1.01 -17.71
C GLU A 194 -20.06 -1.09 -16.96
N PHE A 195 -20.08 -1.53 -15.70
CA PHE A 195 -18.91 -1.59 -14.82
C PHE A 195 -18.57 -3.03 -14.42
N ALA A 196 -17.36 -3.22 -13.89
CA ALA A 196 -16.99 -4.51 -13.32
C ALA A 196 -17.81 -4.79 -12.06
N ARG A 197 -18.01 -6.08 -11.74
CA ARG A 197 -18.70 -6.47 -10.52
C ARG A 197 -17.89 -6.10 -9.29
N CYS A 198 -18.58 -5.66 -8.24
CA CYS A 198 -17.97 -5.30 -6.99
C CYS A 198 -17.28 -6.51 -6.35
N PRO A 199 -16.03 -6.35 -5.88
CA PRO A 199 -15.35 -7.41 -5.17
C PRO A 199 -16.06 -7.71 -3.85
N GLN A 200 -16.06 -8.97 -3.44
CA GLN A 200 -16.63 -9.36 -2.16
C GLN A 200 -15.84 -8.72 -1.00
N PRO A 201 -16.49 -7.85 -0.19
CA PRO A 201 -15.83 -7.29 0.98
C PRO A 201 -15.61 -8.41 2.01
N LEU A 202 -14.52 -8.30 2.76
CA LEU A 202 -14.33 -9.20 3.89
C LEU A 202 -15.41 -8.90 4.95
N PRO A 203 -16.12 -9.92 5.46
CA PRO A 203 -16.92 -9.80 6.67
C PRO A 203 -15.95 -9.65 7.84
N MET A 204 -15.38 -8.47 8.01
CA MET A 204 -14.69 -8.15 9.23
C MET A 204 -15.77 -8.03 10.30
N GLY A 205 -15.66 -8.87 11.34
CA GLY A 205 -16.43 -8.67 12.57
C GLY A 205 -16.32 -7.22 12.99
N SER A 206 -17.33 -6.71 13.72
CA SER A 206 -17.32 -5.36 14.27
C SER A 206 -15.91 -5.01 14.73
N PRO A 207 -15.35 -3.85 14.35
CA PRO A 207 -14.01 -3.50 14.75
C PRO A 207 -13.96 -3.67 16.25
N SER A 208 -13.28 -4.73 16.72
CA SER A 208 -12.93 -4.85 18.11
C SER A 208 -12.25 -3.53 18.39
N LEU A 209 -12.83 -2.71 19.27
CA LEU A 209 -12.32 -1.38 19.62
C LEU A 209 -10.80 -1.48 19.55
N PRO A 210 -10.12 -0.65 18.72
CA PRO A 210 -8.68 -0.75 18.54
C PRO A 210 -8.10 -0.88 19.93
N VAL A 211 -7.43 -2.01 20.22
CA VAL A 211 -7.10 -2.35 21.59
C VAL A 211 -6.46 -1.11 22.21
N SER A 212 -7.22 -0.57 23.14
CA SER A 212 -7.23 0.84 23.44
C SER A 212 -5.83 1.25 23.86
N SER A 213 -5.20 2.07 23.04
CA SER A 213 -4.08 2.90 23.48
C SER A 213 -3.02 2.18 24.32
N CYS A 214 -2.46 1.09 23.80
CA CYS A 214 -1.12 0.63 24.22
C CYS A 214 -0.03 1.53 23.62
N GLU A 215 -0.34 2.82 23.54
CA GLU A 215 0.62 3.84 23.20
C GLU A 215 1.63 3.90 24.33
N LEU A 216 2.91 3.67 24.02
CA LEU A 216 4.05 3.96 24.89
C LEU A 216 4.05 5.42 25.42
N ASN A 217 3.18 6.26 24.88
CA ASN A 217 2.96 7.66 25.24
C ASN A 217 2.11 7.83 26.52
N LYS A 218 1.44 6.78 27.00
CA LYS A 218 0.70 6.76 28.26
C LYS A 218 1.14 5.55 29.08
N ASN A 219 1.21 5.69 30.40
CA ASN A 219 1.70 4.66 31.32
C ASN A 219 0.75 3.44 31.33
N THR A 220 1.05 2.40 30.55
CA THR A 220 0.13 1.30 30.21
C THR A 220 0.53 -0.03 30.84
N ARG A 221 0.72 -0.05 32.17
CA ARG A 221 0.92 -1.30 32.95
C ARG A 221 -0.20 -2.35 32.79
N ARG A 222 -1.31 -2.04 32.10
CA ARG A 222 -2.47 -2.93 31.85
C ARG A 222 -2.69 -3.31 30.38
N CYS A 223 -1.75 -3.01 29.50
CA CYS A 223 -1.79 -3.53 28.13
C CYS A 223 -1.30 -4.97 28.10
N HIS A 224 -2.16 -5.89 28.49
CA HIS A 224 -1.93 -7.33 28.42
C HIS A 224 -2.50 -7.88 27.10
N GLN A 225 -1.90 -7.49 25.98
CA GLN A 225 -1.81 -8.44 24.86
C GLN A 225 -0.50 -9.20 25.07
N GLN A 226 -0.50 -10.52 24.84
CA GLN A 226 0.75 -11.27 24.76
C GLN A 226 1.59 -10.59 23.67
N PRO A 227 2.66 -9.85 24.01
CA PRO A 227 3.50 -9.24 23.01
C PRO A 227 3.98 -10.39 22.12
N LEU A 228 4.03 -10.20 20.81
CA LEU A 228 4.74 -11.13 19.94
C LEU A 228 6.08 -11.40 20.62
N ALA A 229 6.29 -12.63 21.08
CA ALA A 229 7.47 -12.97 21.86
C ALA A 229 8.65 -13.10 20.89
N THR A 230 9.07 -11.97 20.36
CA THR A 230 10.15 -11.85 19.36
C THR A 230 11.40 -12.54 19.86
N HIS A 231 11.70 -12.41 21.16
CA HIS A 231 12.82 -13.09 21.82
C HIS A 231 12.77 -14.62 21.78
N LEU A 232 11.58 -15.23 21.64
CA LEU A 232 11.41 -16.68 21.50
C LEU A 232 11.53 -17.15 20.05
N SER A 233 11.58 -16.22 19.09
CA SER A 233 11.64 -16.57 17.66
C SER A 233 13.00 -17.18 17.28
N CYS A 234 14.09 -16.78 17.95
CA CYS A 234 15.43 -17.28 17.67
C CYS A 234 16.00 -17.95 18.92
N ARG A 235 16.23 -19.28 18.88
CA ARG A 235 16.90 -20.00 19.98
C ARG A 235 18.41 -20.00 19.79
N LEU A 236 19.15 -20.19 20.89
CA LEU A 236 20.61 -20.25 20.85
C LEU A 236 21.06 -21.46 20.01
N TYR A 237 21.99 -21.22 19.09
CA TYR A 237 22.56 -22.19 18.13
C TYR A 237 21.61 -22.73 17.07
N GLN A 238 20.32 -22.45 17.14
CA GLN A 238 19.33 -22.94 16.18
C GLN A 238 19.12 -21.94 15.05
N THR A 239 19.28 -22.39 13.81
CA THR A 239 19.02 -21.59 12.59
C THR A 239 17.82 -22.17 11.86
N CYS A 240 16.83 -21.33 11.55
CA CYS A 240 15.60 -21.76 10.88
C CYS A 240 15.26 -20.84 9.72
N ASP A 241 14.37 -21.26 8.82
CA ASP A 241 13.77 -20.32 7.89
C ASP A 241 12.61 -19.56 8.56
N HIS A 242 12.59 -18.24 8.33
CA HIS A 242 11.61 -17.32 8.92
C HIS A 242 10.85 -16.58 7.83
N ALA A 243 9.56 -16.31 8.07
CA ALA A 243 8.74 -15.54 7.15
C ALA A 243 7.90 -14.48 7.87
N VAL A 244 7.80 -13.29 7.25
CA VAL A 244 6.95 -12.20 7.71
C VAL A 244 6.04 -11.76 6.56
N LEU A 245 4.72 -11.91 6.75
CA LEU A 245 3.72 -11.60 5.73
C LEU A 245 2.98 -10.34 6.17
N ILE A 246 2.96 -9.30 5.33
CA ILE A 246 2.32 -8.01 5.60
C ILE A 246 1.28 -7.77 4.51
N SER A 247 0.00 -7.85 4.87
CA SER A 247 -1.11 -7.85 3.89
C SER A 247 -2.39 -7.17 4.41
N GLY A 248 -3.27 -6.79 3.47
CA GLY A 248 -4.66 -6.42 3.75
C GLY A 248 -4.90 -5.01 4.29
N GLY A 249 -3.99 -4.07 4.05
CA GLY A 249 -3.91 -2.82 4.80
C GLY A 249 -4.38 -1.53 4.15
N TRP A 250 -5.41 -0.90 4.72
CA TRP A 250 -5.65 0.55 4.83
C TRP A 250 -7.02 0.73 5.50
N GLN A 251 -8.07 0.18 4.88
CA GLN A 251 -9.43 0.18 5.39
C GLN A 251 -10.22 -0.99 4.80
N GLN A 252 -11.36 -1.35 5.42
CA GLN A 252 -12.19 -2.48 4.99
C GLN A 252 -12.58 -2.47 3.51
N GLN A 253 -12.86 -1.29 2.96
CA GLN A 253 -13.33 -1.13 1.59
C GLN A 253 -12.28 -1.45 0.53
N MET A 254 -11.04 -1.57 0.95
CA MET A 254 -9.88 -1.85 0.10
C MET A 254 -9.24 -3.19 0.46
N THR A 255 -9.89 -3.97 1.32
CA THR A 255 -9.48 -5.31 1.73
C THR A 255 -10.53 -6.33 1.30
N PHE A 256 -10.21 -7.04 0.21
CA PHE A 256 -11.10 -8.02 -0.43
C PHE A 256 -10.70 -9.47 -0.14
N GLN A 257 -11.62 -10.40 -0.41
CA GLN A 257 -11.40 -11.85 -0.26
C GLN A 257 -10.14 -12.36 -0.97
N ARG A 258 -9.79 -11.81 -2.14
CA ARG A 258 -8.59 -12.19 -2.89
C ARG A 258 -7.29 -12.00 -2.12
N HIS A 259 -7.20 -10.96 -1.27
CA HIS A 259 -5.98 -10.70 -0.49
C HIS A 259 -5.77 -11.78 0.58
N VAL A 260 -6.86 -12.27 1.16
CA VAL A 260 -6.87 -13.40 2.09
C VAL A 260 -6.48 -14.68 1.36
N GLN A 261 -7.07 -14.94 0.19
CA GLN A 261 -6.74 -16.13 -0.61
C GLN A 261 -5.27 -16.16 -1.04
N ASN A 262 -4.73 -15.03 -1.53
CA ASN A 262 -3.31 -14.93 -1.90
C ASN A 262 -2.40 -15.18 -0.69
N LEU A 263 -2.77 -14.63 0.46
CA LEU A 263 -2.05 -14.82 1.71
C LEU A 263 -2.06 -16.29 2.17
N GLN A 264 -3.22 -16.96 2.10
CA GLN A 264 -3.35 -18.39 2.40
C GLN A 264 -2.52 -19.26 1.44
N LYS A 265 -2.62 -19.00 0.13
CA LYS A 265 -1.82 -19.71 -0.89
C LYS A 265 -0.32 -19.55 -0.61
N PHE A 266 0.13 -18.34 -0.29
CA PHE A 266 1.53 -18.06 0.03
C PHE A 266 1.98 -18.72 1.34
N TYR A 267 1.15 -18.66 2.39
CA TYR A 267 1.41 -19.31 3.67
C TYR A 267 1.58 -20.82 3.51
N ARG A 268 0.67 -21.48 2.79
CA ARG A 268 0.77 -22.93 2.51
C ARG A 268 2.00 -23.26 1.69
N MET A 269 2.36 -22.44 0.71
CA MET A 269 3.60 -22.60 -0.05
C MET A 269 4.83 -22.58 0.88
N LEU A 270 4.91 -21.64 1.82
CA LEU A 270 6.01 -21.60 2.80
C LEU A 270 6.07 -22.88 3.63
N GLN A 271 4.93 -23.36 4.13
CA GLN A 271 4.86 -24.60 4.90
C GLN A 271 5.32 -25.81 4.08
N ASN A 272 4.88 -25.91 2.82
CA ASN A 272 5.28 -26.98 1.90
C ASN A 272 6.79 -26.95 1.58
N ASN A 273 7.44 -25.80 1.75
CA ASN A 273 8.88 -25.63 1.60
C ASN A 273 9.66 -25.76 2.92
N GLY A 274 9.02 -26.21 4.00
CA GLY A 274 9.71 -26.53 5.26
C GLY A 274 9.73 -25.40 6.30
N PHE A 275 9.06 -24.27 6.05
CA PHE A 275 8.94 -23.20 7.05
C PHE A 275 8.02 -23.66 8.18
N HIS A 276 8.55 -23.65 9.40
CA HIS A 276 7.75 -24.03 10.57
C HIS A 276 6.70 -22.95 10.87
N LYS A 277 5.47 -23.35 11.19
CA LYS A 277 4.36 -22.44 11.49
C LYS A 277 4.70 -21.39 12.55
N ASP A 278 5.45 -21.76 13.58
CA ASP A 278 5.88 -20.85 14.65
C ASP A 278 6.84 -19.75 14.16
N HIS A 279 7.47 -19.92 13.00
CA HIS A 279 8.42 -18.99 12.40
C HIS A 279 7.83 -18.21 11.22
N ILE A 280 6.54 -18.42 10.94
CA ILE A 280 5.76 -17.62 10.01
C ILE A 280 4.92 -16.64 10.82
N LYS A 281 5.13 -15.32 10.64
CA LYS A 281 4.35 -14.28 11.30
C LYS A 281 3.58 -13.47 10.28
N THR A 282 2.27 -13.44 10.45
CA THR A 282 1.36 -12.76 9.52
C THR A 282 0.78 -11.53 10.19
N PHE A 283 0.92 -10.36 9.58
CA PHE A 283 0.32 -9.10 10.01
C PHE A 283 -0.77 -8.71 9.02
N PHE A 284 -2.02 -8.73 9.48
CA PHE A 284 -3.18 -8.59 8.61
C PHE A 284 -4.28 -7.71 9.21
N ALA A 285 -4.70 -6.69 8.47
CA ALA A 285 -5.85 -5.82 8.77
C ALA A 285 -5.92 -5.33 10.24
N SER A 286 -7.14 -5.02 10.74
CA SER A 286 -7.37 -4.54 12.11
C SER A 286 -7.24 -5.64 13.17
N SER A 287 -7.94 -6.76 12.98
CA SER A 287 -8.16 -7.76 14.02
C SER A 287 -7.22 -8.96 13.94
N GLY A 288 -6.44 -9.10 12.86
CA GLY A 288 -5.61 -10.29 12.65
C GLY A 288 -6.44 -11.58 12.51
N HIS A 289 -7.73 -11.50 12.16
CA HIS A 289 -8.52 -12.70 11.89
C HIS A 289 -8.37 -13.12 10.43
N LEU A 290 -7.74 -14.28 10.24
CA LEU A 290 -7.77 -15.06 9.01
C LEU A 290 -8.47 -16.39 9.32
N PRO A 291 -8.88 -17.16 8.30
CA PRO A 291 -9.44 -18.49 8.53
C PRO A 291 -8.47 -19.38 9.33
N GLU A 292 -8.99 -20.39 10.04
CA GLU A 292 -8.26 -21.20 11.03
C GLU A 292 -7.00 -21.91 10.48
N ASP A 293 -6.84 -21.97 9.15
CA ASP A 293 -5.70 -22.59 8.49
C ASP A 293 -4.41 -21.76 8.54
N VAL A 294 -4.48 -20.49 8.93
CA VAL A 294 -3.32 -19.61 9.11
C VAL A 294 -3.09 -19.35 10.59
N GLU A 295 -2.02 -19.93 11.14
CA GLU A 295 -1.57 -19.67 12.50
C GLU A 295 -0.63 -18.46 12.57
N GLY A 296 -0.46 -17.88 13.77
CA GLY A 296 0.50 -16.79 13.97
C GLY A 296 0.10 -15.48 13.30
N VAL A 297 -1.19 -15.13 13.36
CA VAL A 297 -1.73 -13.89 12.79
C VAL A 297 -1.84 -12.80 13.86
N TYR A 298 -1.40 -11.60 13.49
CA TYR A 298 -1.31 -10.43 14.34
C TYR A 298 -1.96 -9.23 13.63
N SER A 299 -2.35 -8.23 14.40
CA SER A 299 -2.89 -6.98 13.86
C SER A 299 -1.83 -6.20 13.08
N ALA A 300 -2.19 -5.67 11.91
CA ALA A 300 -1.33 -4.76 11.15
C ALA A 300 -1.28 -3.35 11.76
N THR A 301 -2.10 -3.05 12.77
CA THR A 301 -2.13 -1.73 13.44
C THR A 301 -0.85 -1.43 14.25
N GLU A 302 -0.12 -2.47 14.67
CA GLU A 302 1.03 -2.35 15.55
C GLU A 302 2.36 -2.24 14.78
N LYS A 303 2.58 -1.13 14.07
CA LYS A 303 3.81 -0.93 13.29
C LYS A 303 5.10 -1.23 14.07
N ALA A 304 5.16 -0.81 15.33
CA ALA A 304 6.35 -1.02 16.16
C ALA A 304 6.67 -2.52 16.33
N VAL A 305 5.66 -3.38 16.45
CA VAL A 305 5.83 -4.84 16.58
C VAL A 305 6.37 -5.42 15.28
N ILE A 306 5.81 -5.02 14.12
CA ILE A 306 6.29 -5.43 12.80
C ILE A 306 7.78 -5.10 12.65
N ARG A 307 8.14 -3.83 12.87
CA ARG A 307 9.51 -3.33 12.73
C ARG A 307 10.47 -4.03 13.68
N ASN A 308 10.09 -4.16 14.95
CA ASN A 308 10.90 -4.85 15.95
C ASN A 308 11.13 -6.31 15.59
N HIS A 309 10.11 -7.01 15.09
CA HIS A 309 10.24 -8.42 14.71
C HIS A 309 11.16 -8.62 13.50
N VAL A 310 10.94 -7.84 12.42
CA VAL A 310 11.79 -7.88 11.21
C VAL A 310 13.24 -7.55 11.58
N SER A 311 13.45 -6.45 12.31
CA SER A 311 14.80 -6.06 12.72
C SER A 311 15.45 -7.06 13.68
N TYR A 312 14.68 -7.73 14.54
CA TYR A 312 15.19 -8.72 15.48
C TYR A 312 15.72 -9.96 14.75
N ILE A 313 14.90 -10.58 13.89
CA ILE A 313 15.33 -11.76 13.10
C ILE A 313 16.55 -11.39 12.27
N CYS A 314 16.50 -10.23 11.64
CA CYS A 314 17.55 -9.78 10.74
C CYS A 314 18.90 -9.55 11.43
N ARG A 315 18.91 -9.03 12.67
CA ARG A 315 20.16 -8.72 13.40
C ARG A 315 20.67 -9.86 14.26
N LYS A 316 19.81 -10.81 14.64
CA LYS A 316 20.19 -11.91 15.52
C LYS A 316 21.06 -12.92 14.76
N GLN A 317 22.27 -13.15 15.26
CA GLN A 317 23.17 -14.15 14.69
C GLN A 317 22.58 -15.55 14.80
N HIS A 318 22.82 -16.36 13.76
CA HIS A 318 22.35 -17.74 13.64
C HIS A 318 20.83 -17.91 13.75
N CYS A 319 20.04 -16.84 13.64
CA CYS A 319 18.59 -16.97 13.74
C CYS A 319 17.97 -17.52 12.46
N ALA A 320 18.21 -16.82 11.34
CA ALA A 320 17.63 -17.17 10.06
C ALA A 320 18.68 -17.59 9.04
N ASP A 321 18.44 -18.67 8.30
CA ASP A 321 19.17 -18.91 7.04
C ASP A 321 18.50 -18.11 5.92
N THR A 322 17.22 -18.38 5.67
CA THR A 322 16.37 -17.60 4.77
C THR A 322 15.34 -16.78 5.57
N LEU A 323 15.28 -15.48 5.29
CA LEU A 323 14.22 -14.59 5.76
C LEU A 323 13.33 -14.15 4.58
N VAL A 324 12.08 -14.60 4.56
CA VAL A 324 11.09 -14.24 3.54
C VAL A 324 10.22 -13.10 4.04
N LEU A 325 10.04 -12.05 3.23
CA LEU A 325 9.00 -11.05 3.44
C LEU A 325 8.02 -11.09 2.27
N TYR A 326 6.73 -11.21 2.57
CA TYR A 326 5.67 -11.07 1.57
C TYR A 326 4.90 -9.77 1.80
N LEU A 327 4.95 -8.86 0.83
CA LEU A 327 4.34 -7.54 0.90
C LEU A 327 3.16 -7.47 -0.08
N ASN A 328 1.93 -7.35 0.44
CA ASN A 328 0.71 -7.22 -0.36
C ASN A 328 -0.09 -5.94 -0.04
N SER A 329 0.36 -5.11 0.90
CA SER A 329 -0.37 -3.89 1.25
C SER A 329 -0.40 -2.84 0.12
N PRO A 330 -1.49 -2.06 0.00
CA PRO A 330 -1.52 -0.81 -0.76
C PRO A 330 -0.33 0.11 -0.48
N THR A 331 0.13 0.82 -1.50
CA THR A 331 1.32 1.68 -1.43
C THR A 331 1.07 3.07 -1.99
N ARG A 332 1.68 4.07 -1.35
CA ARG A 332 1.72 5.44 -1.88
C ARG A 332 2.67 5.49 -3.09
N ASN A 333 2.60 6.58 -3.86
CA ASN A 333 3.50 6.82 -5.00
C ASN A 333 5.00 6.82 -4.65
N ASP A 334 5.35 7.03 -3.38
CA ASP A 334 6.73 6.93 -2.86
C ASP A 334 7.13 5.51 -2.41
N GLY A 335 6.26 4.51 -2.63
CA GLY A 335 6.43 3.12 -2.23
C GLY A 335 6.13 2.86 -0.74
N THR A 336 5.70 3.86 0.02
CA THR A 336 5.32 3.68 1.43
C THR A 336 4.09 2.81 1.54
N MET A 337 4.18 1.72 2.31
CA MET A 337 3.06 0.80 2.53
C MET A 337 2.08 1.38 3.54
N LEU A 338 0.79 1.21 3.28
CA LEU A 338 -0.28 1.50 4.22
C LEU A 338 -0.58 0.25 5.05
N LEU A 339 -0.60 0.38 6.38
CA LEU A 339 -0.79 -0.74 7.29
C LEU A 339 -2.27 -0.92 7.67
N TRP A 340 -2.84 0.01 8.42
CA TRP A 340 -4.25 0.03 8.77
C TRP A 340 -4.61 1.39 9.37
N ASP A 341 -5.74 1.97 8.98
CA ASP A 341 -6.34 3.16 9.59
C ASP A 341 -6.97 2.76 10.94
N ALA A 342 -6.19 2.81 12.01
CA ALA A 342 -6.59 2.32 13.32
C ALA A 342 -7.48 3.32 14.06
N ASN A 343 -7.34 4.61 13.74
CA ASN A 343 -8.13 5.68 14.34
C ASN A 343 -9.35 6.09 13.48
N LEU A 344 -9.54 5.44 12.32
CA LEU A 344 -10.66 5.62 11.39
C LEU A 344 -10.81 7.08 10.94
N ASN A 345 -9.67 7.77 10.81
CA ASN A 345 -9.67 9.19 10.50
C ASN A 345 -9.55 9.47 8.99
N GLY A 346 -9.26 8.45 8.17
CA GLY A 346 -9.08 8.54 6.73
C GLY A 346 -7.76 9.18 6.28
N ILE A 347 -6.84 9.44 7.21
CA ILE A 347 -5.54 10.11 7.01
C ILE A 347 -4.44 9.15 7.45
N ALA A 348 -3.56 8.77 6.53
CA ALA A 348 -2.53 7.81 6.87
C ALA A 348 -1.50 8.45 7.82
N ASP A 349 -1.55 8.17 9.10
CA ASP A 349 -0.63 8.75 10.05
C ASP A 349 0.76 8.09 9.99
N LEU A 350 1.77 8.71 10.59
CA LEU A 350 3.13 8.13 10.65
C LEU A 350 3.16 6.75 11.30
N LYS A 351 2.18 6.41 12.16
CA LYS A 351 2.08 5.08 12.79
C LYS A 351 1.45 4.05 11.86
N GLU A 352 0.66 4.48 10.88
CA GLU A 352 -0.11 3.64 9.96
C GLU A 352 0.59 3.46 8.60
N ARG A 353 1.77 4.08 8.46
CA ARG A 353 2.63 4.02 7.28
C ARG A 353 3.92 3.29 7.62
N TYR A 354 4.30 2.32 6.77
CA TYR A 354 5.60 1.67 6.82
C TYR A 354 6.39 2.02 5.56
N SER A 355 7.31 2.98 5.69
CA SER A 355 8.04 3.53 4.55
C SER A 355 9.15 2.60 4.06
N VAL A 356 9.53 2.75 2.79
CA VAL A 356 10.68 2.05 2.20
C VAL A 356 11.96 2.32 3.01
N ASN A 357 12.14 3.52 3.55
CA ASN A 357 13.32 3.84 4.37
C ASN A 357 13.34 3.08 5.69
N GLU A 358 12.18 2.95 6.34
CA GLU A 358 12.07 2.16 7.57
C GLU A 358 12.33 0.68 7.28
N LEU A 359 11.75 0.12 6.21
CA LEU A 359 11.98 -1.27 5.81
C LEU A 359 13.46 -1.56 5.55
N LEU A 360 14.13 -0.70 4.79
CA LEU A 360 15.57 -0.83 4.54
C LEU A 360 16.38 -0.63 5.83
N ALA A 361 16.00 0.28 6.72
CA ALA A 361 16.69 0.42 8.00
C ALA A 361 16.57 -0.84 8.88
N ASP A 362 15.43 -1.52 8.82
CA ASP A 362 15.15 -2.73 9.58
C ASP A 362 15.88 -3.95 8.98
N LEU A 363 16.16 -3.94 7.66
CA LEU A 363 16.91 -4.99 6.94
C LEU A 363 18.42 -4.72 6.78
N ALA A 364 18.90 -3.54 7.20
CA ALA A 364 20.28 -3.14 6.98
C ALA A 364 21.27 -4.07 7.71
N GLY A 365 22.23 -4.63 6.96
CA GLY A 365 23.28 -5.48 7.51
C GLY A 365 22.78 -6.83 8.05
N CYS A 366 21.74 -7.37 7.42
CA CYS A 366 21.08 -8.61 7.83
C CYS A 366 22.06 -9.78 7.97
N LYS A 367 21.92 -10.55 9.06
CA LYS A 367 22.73 -11.72 9.38
C LYS A 367 22.19 -13.02 8.79
N ALA A 368 21.00 -12.99 8.21
CA ALA A 368 20.51 -14.09 7.40
C ALA A 368 21.39 -14.31 6.18
N THR A 369 21.51 -15.55 5.71
CA THR A 369 22.23 -15.87 4.47
C THR A 369 21.58 -15.16 3.29
N ARG A 370 20.24 -15.15 3.25
CA ARG A 370 19.47 -14.48 2.21
C ARG A 370 18.15 -13.91 2.75
N VAL A 371 17.78 -12.74 2.24
CA VAL A 371 16.47 -12.12 2.48
C VAL A 371 15.73 -12.05 1.15
N LEU A 372 14.54 -12.65 1.08
CA LEU A 372 13.73 -12.70 -0.13
C LEU A 372 12.49 -11.83 0.05
N LEU A 373 12.42 -10.73 -0.69
CA LEU A 373 11.29 -9.79 -0.66
C LEU A 373 10.34 -10.10 -1.82
N PHE A 374 9.25 -10.81 -1.56
CA PHE A 374 8.16 -11.03 -2.52
C PHE A 374 7.19 -9.85 -2.47
N VAL A 375 7.13 -9.07 -3.55
CA VAL A 375 6.39 -7.80 -3.57
C VAL A 375 5.26 -7.84 -4.59
N ASP A 376 4.03 -7.85 -4.07
CA ASP A 376 2.79 -7.76 -4.82
C ASP A 376 2.10 -6.40 -4.58
N GLN A 377 2.85 -5.32 -4.77
CA GLN A 377 2.42 -3.95 -4.47
C GLN A 377 2.64 -3.04 -5.68
N SER A 378 1.82 -1.99 -5.76
CA SER A 378 2.02 -0.90 -6.70
C SER A 378 3.28 -0.11 -6.35
N TYR A 379 3.85 0.64 -7.30
CA TYR A 379 5.07 1.44 -7.10
C TYR A 379 6.31 0.68 -6.54
N SER A 380 6.36 -0.64 -6.69
CA SER A 380 7.46 -1.49 -6.21
C SER A 380 8.83 -1.15 -6.85
N GLY A 381 8.84 -0.42 -7.97
CA GLY A 381 10.04 0.14 -8.59
C GLY A 381 10.82 1.11 -7.69
N VAL A 382 10.15 1.81 -6.76
CA VAL A 382 10.83 2.71 -5.81
C VAL A 382 11.70 1.91 -4.85
N LEU A 383 11.18 0.80 -4.33
CA LEU A 383 11.94 -0.14 -3.49
C LEU A 383 13.11 -0.75 -4.28
N SER A 384 12.87 -1.19 -5.52
CA SER A 384 13.93 -1.73 -6.40
C SER A 384 15.08 -0.74 -6.60
N LYS A 385 14.75 0.53 -6.90
CA LYS A 385 15.76 1.58 -7.11
C LYS A 385 16.59 1.85 -5.85
N ARG A 386 15.95 1.94 -4.68
CA ARG A 386 16.66 2.18 -3.41
C ARG A 386 17.51 0.98 -2.98
N LEU A 387 17.04 -0.24 -3.24
CA LEU A 387 17.78 -1.47 -2.92
C LEU A 387 19.06 -1.58 -3.76
N ARG A 388 18.98 -1.37 -5.09
CA ARG A 388 20.15 -1.39 -6.00
C ARG A 388 21.22 -0.37 -5.63
N GLY A 389 20.81 0.79 -5.07
CA GLY A 389 21.74 1.84 -4.64
C GLY A 389 22.38 1.60 -3.27
N SER A 390 22.06 0.50 -2.58
CA SER A 390 22.44 0.32 -1.17
C SER A 390 23.49 -0.76 -0.96
N GLN A 391 24.60 -0.38 -0.31
CA GLN A 391 25.68 -1.30 0.08
C GLN A 391 25.37 -2.08 1.37
N LYS A 392 24.26 -1.78 2.06
CA LYS A 392 23.88 -2.43 3.32
C LYS A 392 22.97 -3.65 3.14
N HIS A 393 22.60 -3.96 1.90
CA HIS A 393 21.55 -4.94 1.57
C HIS A 393 22.03 -5.95 0.52
N VAL A 394 23.29 -6.37 0.61
CA VAL A 394 23.94 -7.26 -0.38
C VAL A 394 23.28 -8.64 -0.47
N ASN A 395 22.68 -9.10 0.61
CA ASN A 395 21.97 -10.39 0.73
C ASN A 395 20.45 -10.25 0.59
N VAL A 396 19.94 -9.09 0.14
CA VAL A 396 18.51 -8.85 -0.01
C VAL A 396 18.13 -8.87 -1.48
N VAL A 397 17.24 -9.78 -1.84
CA VAL A 397 16.75 -9.99 -3.20
C VAL A 397 15.30 -9.54 -3.29
N LEU A 398 14.99 -8.71 -4.29
CA LEU A 398 13.62 -8.28 -4.58
C LEU A 398 13.01 -9.13 -5.70
N ILE A 399 11.86 -9.74 -5.42
CA ILE A 399 11.09 -10.59 -6.33
C ILE A 399 9.75 -9.91 -6.61
N GLN A 400 9.52 -9.52 -7.87
CA GLN A 400 8.31 -8.81 -8.31
C GLN A 400 7.49 -9.68 -9.26
N ASN A 401 6.17 -9.54 -9.21
CA ASN A 401 5.27 -10.25 -10.13
C ASN A 401 5.27 -9.58 -11.52
N GLN A 402 5.48 -10.36 -12.58
CA GLN A 402 5.70 -9.85 -13.95
C GLN A 402 4.44 -9.26 -14.61
N THR A 403 3.25 -9.71 -14.21
CA THR A 403 1.97 -9.26 -14.78
C THR A 403 1.64 -7.79 -14.53
N ARG A 404 2.42 -7.08 -13.70
CA ARG A 404 2.17 -5.68 -13.30
C ARG A 404 3.13 -4.64 -13.89
N GLN A 405 4.08 -5.03 -14.75
CA GLN A 405 4.99 -4.07 -15.40
C GLN A 405 4.50 -3.59 -16.77
N THR A 406 3.50 -4.22 -17.38
CA THR A 406 2.99 -3.80 -18.69
C THR A 406 1.89 -2.77 -18.55
N HIS A 407 2.25 -1.48 -18.57
CA HIS A 407 1.35 -0.37 -18.87
C HIS A 407 0.89 -0.41 -20.35
N ASN A 408 0.25 -1.48 -20.80
CA ASN A 408 -0.40 -1.52 -22.10
C ASN A 408 -1.82 -2.06 -21.94
N HIS A 409 -2.78 -1.22 -22.31
CA HIS A 409 -4.22 -1.45 -22.29
C HIS A 409 -4.62 -2.51 -23.33
N GLN A 410 -4.17 -3.75 -23.18
CA GLN A 410 -4.67 -4.87 -23.96
C GLN A 410 -5.60 -5.70 -23.09
N ARG A 411 -6.81 -5.91 -23.63
CA ARG A 411 -7.90 -6.75 -23.10
C ARG A 411 -7.33 -7.98 -22.39
N MET A 412 -7.39 -7.96 -21.07
CA MET A 412 -7.07 -9.10 -20.23
C MET A 412 -8.17 -10.14 -20.35
N THR A 413 -7.79 -11.33 -20.82
CA THR A 413 -8.60 -12.55 -20.73
C THR A 413 -8.83 -12.93 -19.25
N PRO A 414 -9.99 -13.48 -18.89
CA PRO A 414 -10.40 -13.74 -17.51
C PRO A 414 -9.80 -15.06 -16.97
N ASP A 415 -8.48 -15.26 -17.12
CA ASP A 415 -7.77 -16.43 -16.58
C ASP A 415 -6.81 -15.98 -15.45
N TRP A 416 -7.36 -15.14 -14.55
CA TRP A 416 -6.68 -14.62 -13.38
C TRP A 416 -7.05 -15.45 -12.16
N GLU A 417 -6.27 -16.49 -11.82
CA GLU A 417 -6.51 -17.17 -10.54
C GLU A 417 -5.32 -17.81 -9.81
N ASP A 418 -4.12 -17.90 -10.39
CA ASP A 418 -2.96 -18.36 -9.62
C ASP A 418 -1.89 -17.29 -9.43
N SER A 419 -1.74 -16.87 -8.17
CA SER A 419 -0.54 -16.23 -7.67
C SER A 419 0.63 -17.13 -8.03
N SER A 420 1.42 -16.79 -9.06
CA SER A 420 2.56 -17.58 -9.56
C SER A 420 3.48 -18.16 -8.48
N TRP A 421 3.50 -17.52 -7.30
CA TRP A 421 4.25 -17.95 -6.13
C TRP A 421 3.77 -19.26 -5.50
N SER A 422 2.51 -19.65 -5.65
CA SER A 422 1.96 -20.88 -5.07
C SER A 422 2.59 -22.15 -5.64
N TYR A 423 3.17 -22.07 -6.85
CA TYR A 423 3.79 -23.20 -7.54
C TYR A 423 5.24 -23.46 -7.13
N ILE A 424 5.82 -22.65 -6.25
CA ILE A 424 7.19 -22.88 -5.75
C ILE A 424 7.15 -24.12 -4.84
N SER A 425 7.68 -25.24 -5.33
CA SER A 425 7.82 -26.48 -4.58
C SER A 425 9.21 -26.60 -3.94
N SER A 426 9.37 -27.55 -3.02
CA SER A 426 10.65 -27.78 -2.32
C SER A 426 11.83 -28.05 -3.25
N ALA A 427 11.59 -28.69 -4.39
CA ALA A 427 12.60 -29.00 -5.41
C ALA A 427 12.79 -27.86 -6.43
N THR A 428 11.99 -26.80 -6.36
CA THR A 428 12.02 -25.71 -7.33
C THR A 428 13.27 -24.84 -7.11
N CYS A 429 14.14 -24.79 -8.10
CA CYS A 429 15.23 -23.81 -8.11
C CYS A 429 14.68 -22.39 -8.30
N LEU A 430 15.02 -21.46 -7.41
CA LEU A 430 14.49 -20.10 -7.47
C LEU A 430 14.96 -19.35 -8.71
N LEU A 431 16.24 -19.50 -9.08
CA LEU A 431 16.79 -18.86 -10.27
C LEU A 431 16.04 -19.29 -11.54
N ASP A 432 15.75 -20.58 -11.70
CA ASP A 432 15.04 -21.11 -12.87
C ASP A 432 13.57 -20.70 -12.87
N HIS A 433 12.90 -20.77 -11.72
CA HIS A 433 11.49 -20.39 -11.63
C HIS A 433 11.28 -18.90 -11.96
N LEU A 434 12.15 -18.03 -11.45
CA LEU A 434 12.07 -16.59 -11.67
C LEU A 434 12.62 -16.16 -13.02
N GLY A 435 13.58 -16.92 -13.59
CA GLY A 435 14.21 -16.66 -14.88
C GLY A 435 13.34 -17.02 -16.09
N LYS A 436 12.28 -17.83 -15.91
CA LYS A 436 11.37 -18.28 -16.99
C LYS A 436 10.52 -17.19 -17.63
N GLY A 437 10.53 -15.96 -17.11
CA GLY A 437 9.75 -14.86 -17.69
C GLY A 437 10.58 -13.86 -18.50
N SER A 438 10.04 -13.49 -19.66
CA SER A 438 10.66 -12.56 -20.62
C SER A 438 11.00 -11.23 -19.93
N GLY A 439 12.29 -10.97 -19.67
CA GLY A 439 12.79 -9.72 -19.10
C GLY A 439 13.46 -9.81 -17.72
N MET A 440 13.33 -10.92 -16.99
CA MET A 440 13.85 -11.04 -15.62
C MET A 440 15.35 -11.40 -15.55
N SER A 441 15.90 -12.08 -16.58
CA SER A 441 17.32 -12.54 -16.57
C SER A 441 18.35 -11.43 -16.35
N ARG A 442 18.13 -10.20 -16.86
CA ARG A 442 19.07 -9.08 -16.65
C ARG A 442 18.96 -8.41 -15.29
N LEU A 443 17.83 -8.58 -14.59
CA LEU A 443 17.60 -7.97 -13.27
C LEU A 443 18.11 -8.86 -12.12
N LEU A 444 18.17 -10.17 -12.35
CA LEU A 444 18.58 -11.17 -11.35
C LEU A 444 20.08 -11.52 -11.41
N GLU A 445 20.79 -11.08 -12.45
CA GLU A 445 22.23 -11.38 -12.63
C GLU A 445 23.09 -11.02 -11.40
N PRO A 446 22.89 -9.87 -10.72
CA PRO A 446 23.62 -9.55 -9.48
C PRO A 446 23.28 -10.46 -8.29
N TRP A 447 22.15 -11.17 -8.35
CA TRP A 447 21.61 -12.01 -7.28
C TRP A 447 21.64 -13.50 -7.63
N ALA A 448 22.23 -13.89 -8.76
CA ALA A 448 22.26 -15.29 -9.21
C ALA A 448 22.86 -16.22 -8.14
N GLY A 449 23.92 -15.78 -7.44
CA GLY A 449 24.51 -16.54 -6.33
C GLY A 449 23.61 -16.72 -5.11
N LEU A 450 22.66 -15.81 -4.88
CA LEU A 450 21.67 -15.91 -3.79
C LEU A 450 20.43 -16.72 -4.18
N LEU A 451 20.20 -16.89 -5.48
CA LEU A 451 19.01 -17.53 -6.05
C LEU A 451 19.27 -18.90 -6.66
N ASN A 452 20.53 -19.33 -6.79
CA ASN A 452 20.90 -20.68 -7.21
C ASN A 452 20.69 -21.71 -6.07
N VAL A 453 19.54 -21.62 -5.42
CA VAL A 453 19.09 -22.48 -4.34
C VAL A 453 17.57 -22.66 -4.41
N THR A 454 17.03 -23.64 -3.70
CA THR A 454 15.60 -23.75 -3.41
C THR A 454 15.19 -22.76 -2.32
N LEU A 455 13.88 -22.67 -2.02
CA LEU A 455 13.40 -21.77 -0.97
C LEU A 455 13.95 -22.10 0.43
N ALA A 456 14.27 -23.38 0.68
CA ALA A 456 14.92 -23.87 1.91
C ALA A 456 16.47 -23.81 1.85
N GLY A 457 17.04 -23.16 0.83
CA GLY A 457 18.49 -22.99 0.71
C GLY A 457 19.26 -24.19 0.14
N ALA A 458 18.59 -25.22 -0.35
CA ALA A 458 19.26 -26.37 -0.97
C ALA A 458 19.88 -25.98 -2.33
N PRO A 459 21.12 -26.36 -2.63
CA PRO A 459 21.77 -26.03 -3.91
C PRO A 459 21.04 -26.69 -5.09
N CYS A 460 20.81 -25.95 -6.17
CA CYS A 460 20.11 -26.50 -7.34
C CYS A 460 20.95 -27.53 -8.13
N ASN A 461 22.28 -27.41 -8.09
CA ASN A 461 23.21 -28.20 -8.91
C ASN A 461 23.94 -29.29 -8.10
N ALA A 462 23.29 -29.90 -7.11
CA ALA A 462 23.88 -30.99 -6.34
C ALA A 462 24.12 -32.23 -7.22
N THR A 463 25.30 -32.84 -7.10
CA THR A 463 25.67 -34.09 -7.81
C THR A 463 26.14 -35.14 -6.80
N PRO A 464 25.40 -36.25 -6.61
CA PRO A 464 24.12 -36.59 -7.23
C PRO A 464 22.98 -35.65 -6.82
N PRO A 465 21.88 -35.57 -7.59
CA PRO A 465 20.71 -34.78 -7.22
C PRO A 465 20.16 -35.20 -5.86
N LEU A 466 19.79 -34.22 -5.04
CA LEU A 466 19.21 -34.47 -3.72
C LEU A 466 17.87 -35.19 -3.85
N THR A 467 17.72 -36.28 -3.10
CA THR A 467 16.43 -36.95 -2.93
C THR A 467 15.49 -36.11 -2.04
N ASP A 468 14.18 -36.36 -2.13
CA ASP A 468 13.19 -35.71 -1.25
C ASP A 468 13.47 -35.95 0.24
N GLY A 469 14.04 -37.12 0.58
CA GLY A 469 14.42 -37.47 1.94
C GLY A 469 15.60 -36.64 2.46
N GLU A 470 16.64 -36.47 1.64
CA GLU A 470 17.80 -35.63 1.96
C GLU A 470 17.39 -34.16 2.05
N MET A 471 16.58 -33.69 1.12
CA MET A 471 16.06 -32.32 1.12
C MET A 471 15.30 -31.99 2.42
N ARG A 472 14.39 -32.87 2.85
CA ARG A 472 13.65 -32.71 4.11
C ARG A 472 14.53 -32.80 5.35
N ARG A 473 15.56 -33.65 5.32
CA ARG A 473 16.42 -33.91 6.48
C ARG A 473 17.47 -32.83 6.68
N GLU A 474 18.08 -32.36 5.61
CA GLU A 474 19.25 -31.48 5.66
C GLU A 474 18.90 -30.00 5.52
N TYR A 475 17.85 -29.67 4.75
CA TYR A 475 17.56 -28.27 4.40
C TYR A 475 16.24 -27.77 5.00
N GLN A 476 15.22 -28.62 5.12
CA GLN A 476 13.93 -28.17 5.65
C GLN A 476 13.89 -28.12 7.19
N GLY A 477 13.21 -27.09 7.69
CA GLY A 477 13.03 -26.86 9.12
C GLY A 477 14.26 -26.21 9.75
N CYS A 478 14.48 -26.49 11.03
CA CYS A 478 15.56 -25.87 11.78
C CYS A 478 16.81 -26.74 11.81
N GLN A 479 17.94 -26.11 11.49
CA GLN A 479 19.29 -26.66 11.54
C GLN A 479 19.99 -26.29 12.86
N ASN A 480 21.12 -26.95 13.12
CA ASN A 480 22.00 -26.70 14.28
C ASN A 480 21.29 -26.79 15.64
N LEU A 481 20.32 -27.70 15.76
CA LEU A 481 19.61 -27.93 17.03
C LEU A 481 20.60 -28.38 18.12
N PRO A 482 20.53 -27.82 19.35
CA PRO A 482 21.27 -28.35 20.48
C PRO A 482 21.06 -29.87 20.62
N THR A 483 22.12 -30.61 20.94
CA THR A 483 22.14 -32.09 20.94
C THR A 483 20.98 -32.73 21.71
N ALA A 484 20.53 -32.09 22.81
CA ALA A 484 19.38 -32.53 23.60
C ALA A 484 18.04 -32.47 22.85
N LEU A 485 17.81 -31.44 22.01
CA LEU A 485 16.60 -31.31 21.19
C LEU A 485 16.65 -32.22 19.96
N TRP A 486 17.85 -32.48 19.42
CA TRP A 486 18.07 -33.43 18.34
C TRP A 486 17.60 -34.85 18.73
N HIS A 487 17.96 -35.31 19.93
CA HIS A 487 17.49 -36.61 20.46
C HIS A 487 15.97 -36.67 20.65
N GLN A 488 15.33 -35.58 21.05
CA GLN A 488 13.88 -35.53 21.28
C GLN A 488 13.08 -35.53 19.96
N LYS A 489 13.59 -34.87 18.91
CA LYS A 489 13.00 -34.90 17.56
C LYS A 489 13.07 -36.32 16.98
N HIS A 490 14.19 -37.03 17.14
CA HIS A 490 14.33 -38.42 16.70
C HIS A 490 13.43 -39.40 17.46
N ARG A 491 13.17 -39.18 18.74
CA ARG A 491 12.24 -40.02 19.53
C ARG A 491 10.76 -39.88 19.17
N ARG A 492 10.36 -38.77 18.53
CA ARG A 492 8.97 -38.56 18.05
C ARG A 492 8.74 -39.02 16.62
N SER A 493 9.81 -39.43 15.92
CA SER A 493 9.79 -39.84 14.51
C SER A 493 9.88 -41.37 14.33
N ASN A 494 10.08 -42.10 15.43
CA ASN A 494 9.87 -43.54 15.58
C ASN A 494 8.58 -43.76 16.35
#